data_AF-A0A833UH91-F1
#
_entry.id   AF-A0A833UH91-F1
#
_cell.length_a   1.000
_cell.length_b   1.000
_cell.length_c   1.000
_cell.angle_alpha   90.00
_cell.angle_beta   90.00
_cell.angle_gamma   90.00
#
_symmetry.space_group_name_H-M   'P 1'
#
loop_
_entity.id
_entity.type
_entity.pdbx_description
1 polymer ?
#
loop_
_entity_poly.entity_id
_entity_poly.type
_entity_poly.pdbx_seq_one_letter_code
_entity_poly.pdbx_strand_id
1 'polypeptide(L)'
;MDHAKRTARIASGLLVVALIELLALLFGYGFASSMDDPYMGLRVLITALFWAAGLSVIGVIAAIACLSIDLQARGGVIYGALVLHGLIVLPGLFLYFH
;
A
#
# COMPACT_ATOMS: atom_id res chain seq x y z
N MET A 1 24.89 13.90 0.75
CA MET A 1 23.50 14.15 0.29
C MET A 1 22.72 14.60 1.51
N ASP A 2 22.03 15.74 1.43
CA ASP A 2 21.22 16.28 2.53
C ASP A 2 20.17 15.25 2.99
N HIS A 3 20.04 15.07 4.30
CA HIS A 3 19.08 14.16 4.92
C HIS A 3 17.65 14.50 4.49
N ALA A 4 17.28 15.78 4.43
CA ALA A 4 15.93 16.19 4.03
C ALA A 4 15.60 15.77 2.58
N LYS A 5 16.56 15.93 1.67
CA LYS A 5 16.43 15.49 0.27
C LYS A 5 16.31 13.98 0.13
N ARG A 6 16.97 13.22 1.01
CA ARG A 6 16.83 11.75 1.05
C ARG A 6 15.44 11.36 1.56
N THR A 7 14.96 11.96 2.64
CA THR A 7 13.64 11.62 3.21
C THR A 7 12.50 11.97 2.25
N ALA A 8 12.59 13.12 1.57
CA ALA A 8 11.61 13.49 0.54
C ALA A 8 11.54 12.47 -0.61
N ARG A 9 12.69 11.93 -1.06
CA ARG A 9 12.72 10.88 -2.09
C ARG A 9 12.10 9.57 -1.60
N ILE A 10 12.34 9.20 -0.34
CA ILE A 10 11.73 8.01 0.24
C ILE A 10 10.22 8.19 0.35
N ALA A 11 9.75 9.35 0.82
CA ALA A 11 8.32 9.66 0.91
C ALA A 11 7.63 9.56 -0.46
N SER A 12 8.22 10.16 -1.50
CA SER A 12 7.68 10.04 -2.86
C SER A 12 7.74 8.60 -3.38
N GLY A 13 8.80 7.86 -3.07
CA GLY A 13 8.92 6.45 -3.44
C GLY A 13 7.81 5.60 -2.80
N LEU A 14 7.57 5.77 -1.50
CA LEU A 14 6.48 5.08 -0.78
C LEU A 14 5.12 5.43 -1.38
N LEU A 15 4.87 6.71 -1.67
CA LEU A 15 3.63 7.13 -2.32
C LEU A 15 3.43 6.43 -3.68
N VAL A 16 4.48 6.37 -4.50
CA VAL A 16 4.44 5.70 -5.81
C VAL A 16 4.17 4.21 -5.64
N VAL A 17 4.80 3.53 -4.67
CA VAL A 17 4.54 2.12 -4.38
C VAL A 17 3.07 1.92 -4.03
N ALA A 18 2.50 2.74 -3.14
CA ALA A 18 1.10 2.63 -2.77
C ALA A 18 0.15 2.83 -3.98
N LEU A 19 0.49 3.72 -4.91
CA LEU A 19 -0.27 3.90 -6.15
C LEU A 19 -0.18 2.69 -7.08
N ILE A 20 0.99 2.04 -7.16
CA ILE A 20 1.19 0.81 -7.92
C ILE A 20 0.37 -0.34 -7.31
N GLU A 21 0.37 -0.47 -5.98
CA GLU A 21 -0.47 -1.44 -5.27
C GLU A 21 -1.95 -1.23 -5.59
N LEU A 22 -2.42 0.03 -5.58
CA LEU A 22 -3.80 0.36 -5.87
C LEU A 22 -4.19 0.06 -7.32
N LEU A 23 -3.29 0.35 -8.28
CA LEU A 23 -3.47 -0.05 -9.67
C LEU A 23 -3.50 -1.57 -9.84
N ALA A 24 -2.61 -2.30 -9.17
CA ALA A 24 -2.59 -3.75 -9.21
C ALA A 24 -3.90 -4.35 -8.67
N LEU A 25 -4.43 -3.80 -7.58
CA LEU A 25 -5.74 -4.19 -7.04
C LEU A 25 -6.89 -3.87 -7.99
N LEU A 26 -6.85 -2.71 -8.66
CA LEU A 26 -7.86 -2.35 -9.66
C LEU A 26 -7.87 -3.32 -10.84
N PHE A 27 -6.69 -3.68 -11.36
CA PHE A 27 -6.55 -4.69 -12.41
C PHE A 27 -6.99 -6.07 -11.92
N GLY A 28 -6.59 -6.45 -10.70
CA GLY A 28 -7.00 -7.71 -10.08
C GLY A 28 -8.52 -7.81 -9.92
N TYR A 29 -9.17 -6.72 -9.51
CA TYR A 29 -10.63 -6.63 -9.45
C TYR A 29 -11.28 -6.76 -10.83
N GLY A 30 -10.79 -6.01 -11.83
CA GLY A 30 -11.30 -6.09 -13.20
C GLY A 30 -11.21 -7.52 -13.75
N PHE A 31 -10.07 -8.17 -13.56
CA PHE A 31 -9.87 -9.56 -13.98
C PHE A 31 -10.78 -10.54 -13.23
N ALA A 32 -10.89 -10.41 -11.91
CA ALA A 32 -11.80 -11.23 -11.09
C ALA A 32 -13.26 -11.06 -11.52
N SER A 33 -13.68 -9.83 -11.83
CA SER A 33 -15.05 -9.51 -12.25
C SER A 33 -15.42 -10.05 -13.64
N SER A 34 -14.42 -10.34 -14.48
CA SER A 34 -14.62 -10.94 -15.80
C SER A 34 -14.69 -12.47 -15.81
N MET A 35 -14.52 -13.13 -14.66
CA MET A 35 -14.54 -14.59 -14.58
C MET A 35 -15.97 -15.13 -14.58
N ASP A 36 -16.20 -16.19 -15.36
CA ASP A 36 -17.50 -16.89 -15.41
C ASP A 36 -17.84 -17.59 -14.09
N ASP A 37 -16.82 -18.14 -13.40
CA ASP A 37 -16.99 -18.72 -12.05
C ASP A 37 -16.76 -17.63 -10.98
N PRO A 38 -17.81 -17.22 -10.24
CA PRO A 38 -17.70 -16.16 -9.23
C PRO A 38 -16.82 -16.57 -8.05
N TYR A 39 -16.72 -17.88 -7.72
CA TYR A 39 -15.88 -18.34 -6.61
C TYR A 39 -14.40 -18.27 -6.97
N MET A 40 -14.04 -18.54 -8.23
CA MET A 40 -12.68 -18.32 -8.74
C MET A 40 -12.32 -16.83 -8.74
N GLY A 41 -13.22 -15.96 -9.22
CA GLY A 41 -13.03 -14.51 -9.17
C GLY A 41 -12.78 -14.01 -7.75
N LEU A 42 -13.60 -14.45 -6.78
CA LEU A 42 -13.42 -14.13 -5.37
C LEU A 42 -12.06 -14.60 -4.83
N ARG A 43 -11.63 -15.83 -5.13
CA ARG A 43 -10.32 -16.35 -4.70
C ARG A 43 -9.16 -15.52 -5.23
N VAL A 44 -9.21 -15.09 -6.48
CA VAL A 44 -8.18 -14.23 -7.08
C VAL A 44 -8.15 -12.87 -6.39
N LEU A 45 -9.31 -12.25 -6.15
CA LEU A 45 -9.40 -10.96 -5.46
C LEU A 45 -8.86 -11.03 -4.03
N ILE A 46 -9.22 -12.07 -3.27
CA ILE A 46 -8.70 -12.30 -1.91
C ILE A 46 -7.18 -12.46 -1.93
N THR A 47 -6.66 -13.24 -2.89
CA THR A 47 -5.21 -13.44 -3.05
C THR A 47 -4.50 -12.11 -3.35
N ALA A 48 -5.06 -11.30 -4.26
CA ALA A 48 -4.51 -9.99 -4.59
C ALA A 48 -4.51 -9.03 -3.39
N LEU A 49 -5.61 -8.99 -2.62
CA LEU A 49 -5.72 -8.19 -1.40
C LEU A 49 -4.70 -8.61 -0.34
N PHE A 50 -4.52 -9.93 -0.14
CA PHE A 50 -3.56 -10.45 0.83
C PHE A 50 -2.12 -10.04 0.50
N TRP A 51 -1.70 -10.19 -0.76
CA TRP A 51 -0.37 -9.79 -1.19
C TRP A 51 -0.17 -8.28 -1.15
N ALA A 52 -1.16 -7.50 -1.59
CA ALA A 52 -1.12 -6.05 -1.51
C ALA A 52 -0.97 -5.59 -0.05
N ALA A 53 -1.78 -6.12 0.87
CA ALA A 53 -1.67 -5.78 2.28
C ALA A 53 -0.30 -6.14 2.87
N GLY A 54 0.26 -7.31 2.53
CA GLY A 54 1.59 -7.71 3.00
C GLY A 54 2.70 -6.74 2.58
N LEU A 55 2.69 -6.30 1.31
CA LEU A 55 3.62 -5.28 0.82
C LEU A 55 3.37 -3.92 1.48
N SER A 56 2.10 -3.56 1.64
CA SER A 56 1.70 -2.26 2.18
C SER A 56 2.05 -2.11 3.67
N VAL A 57 2.08 -3.19 4.45
CA VAL A 57 2.62 -3.19 5.83
C VAL A 57 4.07 -2.70 5.85
N ILE A 58 4.90 -3.13 4.89
CA ILE A 58 6.29 -2.68 4.78
C ILE A 58 6.32 -1.17 4.51
N GLY A 59 5.43 -0.70 3.63
CA GLY A 59 5.25 0.72 3.35
C GLY A 59 4.88 1.55 4.58
N VAL A 60 3.93 1.07 5.41
CA VAL A 60 3.56 1.70 6.68
C VAL A 60 4.76 1.79 7.63
N ILE A 61 5.48 0.68 7.83
CA ILE A 61 6.66 0.64 8.73
C ILE A 61 7.72 1.63 8.24
N ALA A 62 8.00 1.65 6.94
CA ALA A 62 8.97 2.57 6.34
C ALA A 62 8.54 4.04 6.49
N ALA A 63 7.25 4.35 6.32
CA ALA A 63 6.73 5.69 6.50
C ALA A 63 6.83 6.17 7.96
N ILE A 64 6.48 5.32 8.92
CA ILE A 64 6.62 5.60 10.36
C ILE A 64 8.09 5.79 10.73
N ALA A 65 8.99 4.94 10.23
CA ALA A 65 10.42 5.08 10.46
C ALA A 65 10.96 6.42 9.93
N CYS A 66 10.55 6.83 8.73
CA CYS A 66 10.92 8.14 8.17
C CYS A 66 10.43 9.29 9.03
N LEU A 67 9.16 9.26 9.47
CA LEU A 67 8.57 10.26 10.35
C LEU A 67 9.26 10.35 11.72
N SER A 68 9.83 9.23 12.19
CA SER A 68 10.51 9.13 13.48
C SER A 68 11.94 9.67 13.44
N ILE A 69 12.62 9.54 12.28
CA ILE A 69 14.01 9.97 12.09
C ILE A 69 14.09 11.45 11.72
N ASP A 70 13.13 11.95 10.93
CA ASP A 70 13.19 13.29 10.34
C ASP A 70 11.87 14.03 10.53
N LEU A 71 11.81 14.89 11.55
CA LEU A 71 10.64 15.71 11.85
C LEU A 71 10.35 16.75 10.75
N GLN A 72 11.35 17.14 9.95
CA GLN A 72 11.15 18.03 8.79
C GLN A 72 10.53 17.30 7.60
N ALA A 73 10.58 15.96 7.58
CA ALA A 73 9.92 15.16 6.56
C ALA A 73 8.39 15.08 6.71
N ARG A 74 7.81 15.73 7.72
CA ARG A 74 6.36 15.87 7.98
C ARG A 74 5.63 16.71 6.91
N GLY A 75 5.86 16.42 5.65
CA GLY A 75 5.13 16.99 4.51
C GLY A 75 3.91 16.14 4.11
N GLY A 76 3.02 16.71 3.30
CA GLY A 76 1.81 16.02 2.86
C GLY A 76 2.06 14.69 2.12
N VAL A 77 3.24 14.52 1.49
CA VAL A 77 3.60 13.31 0.74
C VAL A 77 3.75 12.09 1.65
N ILE A 78 4.47 12.20 2.78
CA ILE A 78 4.69 11.04 3.66
C ILE A 78 3.40 10.64 4.38
N TYR A 79 2.56 11.61 4.75
CA TYR A 79 1.24 11.33 5.32
C TYR A 79 0.30 10.71 4.28
N GLY A 80 0.35 11.18 3.04
CA GLY A 80 -0.40 10.58 1.94
C GLY A 80 0.01 9.12 1.71
N ALA A 81 1.31 8.84 1.66
CA ALA A 81 1.83 7.48 1.55
C ALA A 81 1.39 6.60 2.73
N LEU A 82 1.50 7.11 3.96
CA LEU A 82 1.10 6.39 5.16
C LEU A 82 -0.40 6.05 5.14
N VAL A 83 -1.26 7.00 4.77
CA VAL A 83 -2.71 6.79 4.69
C VAL A 83 -3.05 5.78 3.60
N LEU A 84 -2.48 5.91 2.41
CA LEU A 84 -2.70 4.97 1.31
C LEU A 84 -2.29 3.55 1.69
N HIS A 85 -1.09 3.38 2.25
CA HIS A 85 -0.66 2.07 2.69
C HIS A 85 -1.55 1.54 3.83
N GLY A 86 -1.92 2.37 4.80
CA GLY A 86 -2.85 1.98 5.87
C GLY A 86 -4.20 1.50 5.35
N LEU A 87 -4.76 2.17 4.34
CA LEU A 87 -6.01 1.77 3.70
C LEU A 87 -5.90 0.43 2.97
N ILE A 88 -4.76 0.13 2.34
CA ILE A 88 -4.52 -1.14 1.65
C ILE A 88 -4.29 -2.28 2.65
N VAL A 89 -3.67 -2.00 3.79
CA VAL A 89 -3.43 -2.98 4.86
C VAL A 89 -4.74 -3.45 5.49
N LEU A 90 -5.71 -2.56 5.72
CA LEU A 90 -6.95 -2.85 6.47
C LEU A 90 -7.76 -4.03 5.90
N PRO A 91 -8.07 -4.10 4.59
CA PRO A 91 -8.77 -5.24 4.00
C PRO A 91 -8.03 -6.57 4.17
N GLY A 92 -6.71 -6.57 3.96
CA GLY A 92 -5.93 -7.81 4.10
C GLY A 92 -5.81 -8.27 5.55
N LEU A 93 -5.70 -7.35 6.52
CA LEU A 93 -5.78 -7.69 7.94
C LEU A 93 -7.15 -8.26 8.30
N PHE A 94 -8.23 -7.66 7.80
CA PHE A 94 -9.58 -8.17 8.06
C PHE A 94 -9.73 -9.61 7.58
N LEU A 95 -9.28 -9.92 6.37
CA LEU A 95 -9.28 -11.26 5.78
C LEU A 95 -8.32 -12.24 6.46
N TYR A 96 -7.29 -11.75 7.16
CA TYR A 96 -6.38 -12.62 7.91
C TYR A 96 -6.99 -13.05 9.26
N PHE A 97 -7.80 -12.20 9.87
CA PHE A 97 -8.38 -12.44 11.19
C PHE A 97 -9.82 -12.99 11.18
N HIS A 98 -10.49 -13.02 10.02
CA HIS A 98 -11.87 -13.52 9.84
C HIS A 98 -11.93 -14.49 8.66
#